data_AF-K1GZ14-F1
#
_entry.id   AF-K1GZ14-F1
#
_cell.length_a   1.000
_cell.length_b   1.000
_cell.length_c   1.000
_cell.angle_alpha   90.00
_cell.angle_beta   90.00
_cell.angle_gamma   90.00
#
_symmetry.space_group_name_H-M   'P 1'
#
loop_
_entity.id
_entity.type
_entity.pdbx_description
1 polymer ?
#
loop_
_entity_poly.entity_id
_entity_poly.type
_entity_poly.pdbx_seq_one_letter_code
_entity_poly.pdbx_strand_id
1 'polypeptide(L)'
;MKFKFYYYKSFEKSIHEKIDSMCSSINETQNEDIISCYISDISVFEIYLDSICERLEKKEPSAMDGQVWGGDFIEDRVYIYWVFDPDNEEGKAEISRKGMLKLMKRWIEFRKKKIPENYEEYEEIIEVD
;
A
#
# COMPACT_ATOMS: atom_id res chain seq x y z
N MET A 1 -7.31 11.44 -2.87
CA MET A 1 -6.04 10.90 -3.40
C MET A 1 -6.27 9.89 -4.53
N LYS A 2 -5.28 9.64 -5.38
CA LYS A 2 -5.40 8.76 -6.56
C LYS A 2 -4.19 7.84 -6.75
N PHE A 3 -4.45 6.54 -6.87
CA PHE A 3 -3.43 5.49 -6.93
C PHE A 3 -3.61 4.62 -8.17
N LYS A 4 -2.50 4.05 -8.64
CA LYS A 4 -2.44 3.09 -9.74
C LYS A 4 -1.90 1.75 -9.24
N PHE A 5 -2.64 0.67 -9.50
CA PHE A 5 -2.15 -0.69 -9.36
C PHE A 5 -1.81 -1.25 -10.72
N TYR A 6 -0.64 -1.86 -10.86
CA TYR A 6 -0.17 -2.42 -12.12
C TYR A 6 0.82 -3.56 -11.87
N TYR A 7 1.11 -4.30 -12.93
CA TYR A 7 2.09 -5.38 -12.90
C TYR A 7 3.40 -4.93 -13.55
N TYR A 8 4.53 -5.46 -13.09
CA TYR A 8 5.83 -5.18 -13.70
C TYR A 8 6.74 -6.41 -13.66
N LYS A 9 7.70 -6.47 -14.59
CA LYS A 9 8.76 -7.48 -14.56
C LYS A 9 9.77 -7.13 -13.48
N SER A 10 9.88 -7.97 -12.46
CA SER A 10 10.95 -7.90 -11.47
C SER A 10 12.08 -8.85 -11.85
N PHE A 11 13.31 -8.34 -11.78
CA PHE A 11 14.52 -9.13 -11.93
C PHE A 11 15.02 -9.43 -10.52
N GLU A 12 14.67 -10.59 -9.96
CA GLU A 12 15.42 -11.09 -8.82
C GLU A 12 16.87 -11.38 -9.24
N LYS A 13 17.81 -11.44 -8.29
CA LYS A 13 19.23 -11.78 -8.55
C LYS A 13 19.44 -13.18 -9.17
N SER A 14 18.38 -13.90 -9.48
CA SER A 14 18.37 -15.16 -10.20
C SER A 14 17.74 -14.99 -11.58
N ILE A 15 18.11 -15.84 -12.52
CA ILE A 15 17.88 -15.75 -13.97
C ILE A 15 16.39 -15.92 -14.37
N HIS A 16 15.45 -15.85 -13.41
CA HIS A 16 14.03 -16.08 -13.63
C HIS A 16 13.26 -14.77 -13.56
N GLU A 17 12.65 -14.40 -14.68
CA GLU A 17 11.70 -13.30 -14.74
C GLU A 17 10.48 -13.63 -13.88
N LYS A 18 10.15 -12.73 -12.95
CA LYS A 18 8.92 -12.81 -12.14
C LYS A 18 8.08 -11.58 -12.44
N ILE A 19 6.77 -11.76 -12.57
CA ILE A 19 5.84 -10.64 -12.63
C ILE A 19 5.40 -10.33 -11.21
N ASP A 20 5.57 -9.08 -10.80
CA ASP A 20 5.15 -8.60 -9.48
C ASP A 20 4.08 -7.52 -9.61
N SER A 21 3.42 -7.21 -8.49
CA SER A 21 2.39 -6.18 -8.37
C SER A 21 2.98 -4.93 -7.75
N MET A 22 2.57 -3.75 -8.22
CA MET A 22 2.98 -2.47 -7.64
C MET A 22 1.80 -1.55 -7.40
N CYS A 23 1.89 -0.77 -6.33
CA CYS A 23 1.04 0.39 -6.07
C CYS A 23 1.88 1.65 -6.26
N SER A 24 1.41 2.61 -7.06
CA SER A 24 2.04 3.92 -7.19
C SER A 24 1.03 5.06 -7.04
N SER A 25 1.55 6.22 -6.66
CA SER A 25 0.86 7.51 -6.76
C SER A 25 0.59 7.89 -8.22
N ILE A 26 -0.54 8.56 -8.49
CA ILE A 26 -0.82 9.18 -9.81
C ILE A 26 -0.49 10.67 -9.80
N ASN A 27 -0.74 11.37 -8.69
CA ASN A 27 -0.49 12.81 -8.63
C ASN A 27 0.94 13.15 -8.19
N GLU A 28 1.75 12.14 -7.86
CA GLU A 28 3.16 12.28 -7.43
C GLU A 28 3.31 13.27 -6.25
N THR A 29 2.29 13.30 -5.39
CA THR A 29 2.40 14.05 -4.13
C THR A 29 3.15 13.19 -3.13
N GLN A 30 3.98 13.81 -2.30
CA GLN A 30 4.72 13.15 -1.22
C GLN A 30 3.82 12.27 -0.34
N ASN A 31 2.61 12.75 -0.02
CA ASN A 31 1.65 11.99 0.78
C ASN A 31 1.22 10.69 0.07
N GLU A 32 0.87 10.77 -1.21
CA GLU A 32 0.48 9.59 -2.01
C GLU A 32 1.67 8.65 -2.25
N ASP A 33 2.87 9.19 -2.47
CA ASP A 33 4.08 8.39 -2.66
C ASP A 33 4.37 7.54 -1.42
N ILE A 34 4.37 8.17 -0.23
CA ILE A 34 4.57 7.47 1.05
C ILE A 34 3.47 6.43 1.30
N ILE A 35 2.20 6.75 1.05
CA ILE A 35 1.11 5.77 1.17
C ILE A 35 1.33 4.57 0.24
N SER A 36 1.78 4.81 -1.00
CA SER A 36 2.05 3.74 -1.97
C SER A 36 3.23 2.86 -1.55
N CYS A 37 4.26 3.46 -0.94
CA CYS A 37 5.37 2.74 -0.35
C CYS A 37 4.94 1.90 0.86
N TYR A 38 4.12 2.46 1.75
CA TYR A 38 3.58 1.73 2.90
C TYR A 38 2.78 0.50 2.47
N ILE A 39 1.87 0.64 1.50
CA ILE A 39 1.09 -0.48 0.96
C ILE A 39 2.01 -1.58 0.44
N SER A 40 3.04 -1.22 -0.32
CA SER A 40 4.01 -2.19 -0.85
C SER A 40 4.79 -2.90 0.26
N ASP A 41 5.21 -2.16 1.29
CA ASP A 41 6.03 -2.66 2.39
C ASP A 41 5.28 -3.63 3.31
N ILE A 42 4.06 -3.28 3.74
CA ILE A 42 3.24 -4.19 4.56
C ILE A 42 2.78 -5.43 3.78
N SER A 43 2.77 -5.34 2.45
CA SER A 43 2.30 -6.40 1.56
C SER A 43 3.33 -7.50 1.31
N VAL A 44 4.57 -7.31 1.77
CA VAL A 44 5.64 -8.32 1.69
C VAL A 44 5.21 -9.61 2.39
N PHE A 45 4.45 -9.51 3.47
CA PHE A 45 3.92 -10.66 4.21
C PHE A 45 2.42 -10.82 3.95
N GLU A 46 2.01 -11.87 3.25
CA GLU A 46 0.58 -12.10 2.94
C GLU A 46 -0.31 -12.16 4.19
N ILE A 47 0.23 -12.69 5.31
CA ILE A 47 -0.46 -12.74 6.60
C ILE A 47 -0.89 -11.35 7.12
N TYR A 48 -0.26 -10.26 6.67
CA TYR A 48 -0.60 -8.91 7.09
C TYR A 48 -1.81 -8.34 6.34
N LEU A 49 -2.11 -8.86 5.15
CA LEU A 49 -3.21 -8.35 4.31
C LEU A 49 -4.59 -8.58 4.92
N ASP A 50 -4.82 -9.75 5.52
CA ASP A 50 -6.09 -10.03 6.18
C ASP A 50 -6.17 -9.24 7.50
N SER A 51 -5.07 -9.21 8.27
CA SER A 51 -5.03 -8.50 9.56
C SER A 51 -5.21 -6.99 9.42
N ILE A 52 -4.70 -6.36 8.36
CA ILE A 52 -4.82 -4.91 8.21
C ILE A 52 -6.27 -4.49 7.95
N CYS A 53 -7.01 -5.23 7.12
CA CYS A 53 -8.40 -4.91 6.86
C CYS A 53 -9.23 -4.99 8.15
N GLU A 54 -9.00 -6.02 8.98
CA GLU A 54 -9.66 -6.14 10.29
C GLU A 54 -9.32 -4.97 11.24
N ARG A 55 -8.06 -4.50 11.24
CA ARG A 55 -7.64 -3.36 12.08
C ARG A 55 -8.22 -2.04 11.58
N LEU A 56 -8.31 -1.85 10.27
CA LEU A 56 -8.91 -0.66 9.65
C LEU A 56 -10.44 -0.61 9.79
N GLU A 57 -11.11 -1.75 9.97
CA GLU A 57 -12.56 -1.79 10.24
C GLU A 57 -12.91 -1.48 11.71
N LYS A 58 -11.98 -1.75 12.61
CA LYS A 58 -12.08 -1.41 14.03
C LYS A 58 -11.92 0.09 14.25
N LYS A 59 -12.49 0.59 15.34
CA LYS A 59 -12.35 2.00 15.75
C LYS A 59 -11.27 2.19 16.80
N GLU A 60 -10.91 1.11 17.50
CA GLU A 60 -9.88 1.11 18.51
C GLU A 60 -8.52 1.52 17.92
N PRO A 61 -7.70 2.26 18.69
CA PRO A 61 -6.33 2.52 18.31
C PRO A 61 -5.58 1.22 18.06
N SER A 62 -4.88 1.15 16.94
CA SER A 62 -4.01 0.03 16.58
C SER A 62 -2.88 0.52 15.69
N ALA A 63 -1.92 -0.33 15.37
CA ALA A 63 -0.82 0.00 14.48
C ALA A 63 -0.48 -1.20 13.59
N MET A 64 0.16 -0.97 12.46
CA MET A 64 0.77 -2.03 11.65
C MET A 64 2.01 -1.52 10.94
N ASP A 65 3.13 -2.14 11.27
CA ASP A 65 4.43 -1.81 10.70
C ASP A 65 4.84 -2.85 9.64
N GLY A 66 5.38 -2.34 8.53
CA GLY A 66 6.15 -3.11 7.57
C GLY A 66 7.62 -3.20 7.97
N GLN A 67 8.51 -3.35 6.98
CA GLN A 67 9.95 -3.36 7.24
C GLN A 67 10.55 -1.96 7.31
N VAL A 68 9.95 -1.00 6.60
CA VAL A 68 10.48 0.36 6.40
C VAL A 68 9.48 1.43 6.86
N TRP A 69 8.18 1.14 6.76
CA TRP A 69 7.11 2.08 7.04
C TRP A 69 6.22 1.58 8.17
N GLY A 70 5.94 2.47 9.13
CA GLY A 70 4.98 2.25 10.21
C GLY A 70 3.65 2.90 9.90
N GLY A 71 2.59 2.41 10.53
CA GLY A 71 1.22 2.89 10.32
C GLY A 71 0.40 2.89 11.60
N ASP A 72 0.16 4.07 12.18
CA ASP A 72 -0.66 4.25 13.38
C ASP A 72 -2.11 4.56 13.01
N PHE A 73 -3.03 3.73 13.50
CA PHE A 73 -4.45 3.83 13.20
C PHE A 73 -5.11 4.48 14.40
N ILE A 74 -5.36 5.79 14.32
CA ILE A 74 -5.97 6.58 15.38
C ILE A 74 -7.28 7.21 14.87
N GLU A 75 -8.39 6.98 15.60
CA GLU A 75 -9.73 7.45 15.23
C GLU A 75 -10.12 7.14 13.77
N ASP A 76 -10.35 8.15 12.94
CA ASP A 76 -10.73 7.99 11.53
C ASP A 76 -9.53 8.17 10.57
N ARG A 77 -8.29 8.12 11.09
CA ARG A 77 -7.05 8.37 10.34
C ARG A 77 -6.07 7.21 10.46
N VAL A 78 -5.18 7.15 9.48
CA VAL A 78 -3.97 6.33 9.44
C VAL A 78 -2.80 7.28 9.22
N TYR A 79 -1.86 7.29 10.16
CA TYR A 79 -0.64 8.08 10.12
C TYR A 79 0.51 7.16 9.76
N ILE A 80 1.21 7.49 8.68
CA ILE A 80 2.30 6.68 8.13
C ILE A 80 3.60 7.44 8.36
N TYR A 81 4.63 6.71 8.80
CA TYR A 81 5.93 7.27 9.11
C TYR A 81 7.06 6.32 8.74
N TRP A 82 8.24 6.87 8.50
CA TRP A 82 9.45 6.08 8.29
C TRP A 82 9.98 5.55 9.62
N VAL A 83 10.10 4.23 9.78
CA VAL A 83 10.39 3.60 11.11
C VAL A 83 11.77 3.96 11.66
N PHE A 84 12.71 4.38 10.81
CA PHE A 84 14.08 4.69 11.21
C PHE A 84 14.26 6.14 11.66
N ASP A 85 13.31 7.03 11.32
CA ASP A 85 13.27 8.43 11.76
C ASP A 85 11.81 8.93 11.82
N PRO A 86 11.04 8.47 12.82
CA PRO A 86 9.60 8.76 12.89
C PRO A 86 9.28 10.24 13.17
N ASP A 87 10.27 11.01 13.65
CA ASP A 87 10.12 12.44 13.92
C ASP A 87 10.33 13.30 12.66
N ASN A 88 10.80 12.72 11.55
CA ASN A 88 10.97 13.43 10.28
C ASN A 88 9.61 13.76 9.65
N GLU A 89 9.25 15.04 9.63
CA GLU A 89 8.02 15.53 9.01
C GLU A 89 7.97 15.27 7.49
N GLU A 90 9.10 15.24 6.80
CA GLU A 90 9.15 14.87 5.38
C GLU A 90 8.91 13.36 5.16
N GLY A 91 9.03 12.56 6.21
CA GLY A 91 8.76 11.12 6.17
C GLY A 91 7.33 10.76 6.58
N LYS A 92 6.40 11.73 6.66
CA LYS A 92 5.04 11.50 7.14
C LYS A 92 4.00 11.59 6.04
N ALA A 93 2.97 10.75 6.16
CA ALA A 93 1.76 10.84 5.37
C ALA A 93 0.54 10.52 6.21
N GLU A 94 -0.61 10.99 5.75
CA GLU A 94 -1.89 10.65 6.34
C GLU A 94 -2.95 10.31 5.30
N ILE A 95 -3.87 9.45 5.70
CA ILE A 95 -5.04 9.07 4.92
C ILE A 95 -6.21 8.77 5.84
N SER A 96 -7.43 8.95 5.35
CA SER A 96 -8.61 8.50 6.09
C SER A 96 -8.56 6.97 6.27
N ARG A 97 -9.01 6.47 7.42
CA ARG A 97 -9.09 5.02 7.68
C ARG A 97 -9.98 4.33 6.65
N LYS A 98 -11.06 4.99 6.24
CA LYS A 98 -11.97 4.54 5.18
C LYS A 98 -11.28 4.46 3.81
N GLY A 99 -10.46 5.45 3.48
CA GLY A 99 -9.66 5.51 2.26
C GLY A 99 -8.63 4.39 2.23
N MET A 100 -7.86 4.22 3.32
CA MET A 100 -6.90 3.13 3.45
C MET A 100 -7.59 1.75 3.36
N LEU A 101 -8.74 1.56 4.03
CA LEU A 101 -9.51 0.31 3.93
C LEU A 101 -9.95 0.02 2.49
N LYS A 102 -10.42 1.04 1.77
CA LYS A 102 -10.78 0.91 0.36
C LYS A 102 -9.57 0.52 -0.49
N LEU A 103 -8.41 1.16 -0.29
CA LEU A 103 -7.18 0.83 -1.00
C LEU A 103 -6.74 -0.61 -0.72
N MET A 104 -6.67 -1.02 0.54
CA MET A 104 -6.22 -2.36 0.91
C MET A 104 -7.14 -3.45 0.36
N LYS A 105 -8.47 -3.28 0.43
CA LYS A 105 -9.40 -4.24 -0.16
C LYS A 105 -9.18 -4.39 -1.67
N ARG A 106 -9.06 -3.27 -2.39
CA ARG A 106 -8.79 -3.27 -3.84
C ARG A 106 -7.42 -3.86 -4.17
N TRP A 107 -6.42 -3.60 -3.35
CA TRP A 107 -5.07 -4.13 -3.52
C TRP A 107 -5.02 -5.65 -3.35
N ILE A 108 -5.71 -6.17 -2.33
CA ILE A 108 -5.83 -7.61 -2.09
C ILE A 108 -6.58 -8.29 -3.25
N GLU A 109 -7.67 -7.68 -3.72
CA GLU A 109 -8.38 -8.17 -4.91
C GLU A 109 -7.48 -8.20 -6.15
N PHE A 110 -6.74 -7.12 -6.41
CA PHE A 110 -5.79 -7.01 -7.53
C PHE A 110 -4.74 -8.12 -7.49
N ARG A 111 -4.12 -8.35 -6.33
CA ARG A 111 -3.08 -9.37 -6.15
C ARG A 111 -3.58 -10.81 -6.32
N LYS A 112 -4.89 -11.06 -6.11
CA LYS A 112 -5.52 -12.38 -6.30
C LYS A 112 -5.90 -12.66 -7.75
N LYS A 113 -5.87 -11.67 -8.64
CA LYS A 113 -6.24 -11.85 -10.05
C LYS A 113 -5.22 -12.72 -10.78
N LYS A 114 -5.73 -13.49 -11.74
CA LYS A 114 -4.88 -14.07 -12.78
C LYS A 114 -4.26 -12.92 -13.58
N ILE A 115 -2.93 -12.91 -13.66
CA ILE A 115 -2.18 -11.92 -14.42
C ILE A 115 -2.60 -12.02 -15.90
N PRO A 116 -3.05 -10.92 -16.53
CA PRO A 116 -3.45 -10.93 -17.93
C PRO A 116 -2.24 -11.00 -18.86
N GLU A 117 -2.41 -11.46 -20.10
CA GLU A 117 -1.31 -11.57 -21.07
C GLU A 117 -0.71 -10.19 -21.41
N ASN A 118 -1.54 -9.15 -21.45
CA ASN A 118 -1.15 -7.75 -21.68
C ASN A 118 -0.87 -6.97 -20.39
N TYR A 119 -0.33 -7.62 -19.35
CA TYR A 119 -0.15 -7.02 -18.03
C TYR A 119 0.69 -5.74 -18.01
N GLU A 120 1.58 -5.54 -18.99
CA GLU A 120 2.41 -4.34 -19.11
C GLU A 120 1.58 -3.07 -19.35
N GLU A 121 0.38 -3.20 -19.94
CA GLU A 121 -0.57 -2.12 -20.18
C GLU A 121 -1.74 -2.15 -19.18
N TYR A 122 -1.79 -3.16 -18.29
CA TYR A 122 -2.88 -3.31 -17.35
C TYR A 122 -2.69 -2.42 -16.13
N GLU A 123 -3.67 -1.55 -15.90
CA GLU A 123 -3.72 -0.71 -14.71
C GLU A 123 -5.12 -0.65 -14.10
N GLU A 124 -5.16 -0.58 -12.76
CA GLU A 124 -6.36 -0.21 -12.01
C GLU A 124 -6.14 1.11 -11.29
N ILE A 125 -7.03 2.06 -11.56
CA ILE A 125 -7.01 3.36 -10.94
C ILE A 125 -7.96 3.37 -9.74
N ILE A 126 -7.44 3.64 -8.55
CA ILE A 126 -8.21 3.73 -7.31
C ILE A 126 -8.18 5.15 -6.78
N GLU A 127 -9.37 5.74 -6.66
CA GLU A 127 -9.56 7.05 -6.04
C GLU A 127 -10.11 6.88 -4.62
N VAL A 128 -9.53 7.63 -3.68
CA VAL A 128 -9.97 7.72 -2.29
C VAL A 128 -10.11 9.18 -1.88
N ASP A 129 -10.80 9.42 -0.77
CA ASP A 129 -10.99 10.76 -0.22
C ASP A 129 -9.66 11.41 0.19
#